data_AF-I3EE08-F1
#
_entry.id   AF-I3EE08-F1
#
_cell.length_a   1.000
_cell.length_b   1.000
_cell.length_c   1.000
_cell.angle_alpha   90.00
_cell.angle_beta   90.00
_cell.angle_gamma   90.00
#
_symmetry.space_group_name_H-M   'P 1'
#
loop_
_entity.id
_entity.type
_entity.pdbx_description
1 polymer ?
#
loop_
_entity_poly.entity_id
_entity_poly.type
_entity_poly.pdbx_seq_one_letter_code
_entity_poly.pdbx_strand_id
1 'polypeptide(L)'
;MKESEVYELLRAYIDPAKTKEAEILARRINGDTEEITAFVKQLGSSPPKVKEIAALFLRHSLSLSLSHSAIQKGVDTQYYTTIFSHVCQYITQESEITDKLLYESISILSNALTLSDVLPVIELGRITQPDKAAVKTLNLLVRYTQKYRTKEKSDELYLEINHLIEVTKTIFHALVQYIIAHPDTEISLQIYICIYTIIYSILVHDIPDYYEENIEHYTAGLFIPINNNHLKNVHSTDPLVCIIRSAVVIQIQVASILISRYSDAYDSFMPFTSTMDRLYTTSELLDEGIQVEFMNYLQVLLNTHCRLDGQTISTILKMLISKIVVDTDVGTVEYINELLQGDPTLTREISAGILKDLLARGALTLTDLIHHTVQQAHGAPSKLQVSSVYIILYLIRSKYRLASGIYSEYIQHALHTVIKGDITNTHEVLGIAYAILILAVQYNIAGGLEDRAQDIFNAMDHLVTLNESAEVPEYILYISIGLAYTVYVHSKKTFHTLLE
;
A
#
# COMPACT_ATOMS: atom_id res chain seq x y z
N MET A 1 -18.43 9.08 33.69
CA MET A 1 -19.51 8.12 34.11
C MET A 1 -19.10 7.37 35.38
N LYS A 2 -20.03 7.00 36.28
CA LYS A 2 -19.69 6.25 37.52
C LYS A 2 -19.52 4.75 37.27
N GLU A 3 -18.81 4.06 38.17
CA GLU A 3 -18.60 2.60 38.09
C GLU A 3 -19.93 1.80 37.95
N SER A 4 -20.99 2.16 38.68
CA SER A 4 -22.29 1.49 38.57
C SER A 4 -22.92 1.60 37.18
N GLU A 5 -22.80 2.77 36.54
CA GLU A 5 -23.32 3.03 35.20
C GLU A 5 -22.51 2.27 34.13
N VAL A 6 -21.21 2.06 34.34
CA VAL A 6 -20.37 1.20 33.50
C VAL A 6 -20.89 -0.25 33.52
N TYR A 7 -21.20 -0.80 34.70
CA TYR A 7 -21.77 -2.15 34.78
C TYR A 7 -23.13 -2.25 34.09
N GLU A 8 -23.99 -1.24 34.24
CA GLU A 8 -25.29 -1.18 33.58
C GLU A 8 -25.14 -1.12 32.05
N LEU A 9 -24.24 -0.28 31.54
CA LEU A 9 -23.92 -0.20 30.12
C LEU A 9 -23.49 -1.57 29.56
N LEU A 10 -22.53 -2.23 30.21
CA LEU A 10 -22.01 -3.52 29.73
C LEU A 10 -23.08 -4.61 29.74
N ARG A 11 -23.96 -4.64 30.75
CA ARG A 11 -25.10 -5.57 30.79
C ARG A 11 -26.12 -5.26 29.71
N ALA A 12 -26.46 -3.98 29.51
CA ALA A 12 -27.41 -3.55 28.51
C ALA A 12 -26.91 -3.83 27.08
N TYR A 13 -25.60 -3.72 26.83
CA TYR A 13 -25.01 -3.94 25.50
C TYR A 13 -25.04 -5.41 25.06
N ILE A 14 -25.11 -6.36 26.01
CA ILE A 14 -25.20 -7.80 25.72
C ILE A 14 -26.65 -8.23 25.48
N ASP A 15 -27.63 -7.46 25.95
CA ASP A 15 -29.05 -7.75 25.84
C ASP A 15 -29.66 -7.03 24.62
N PRO A 16 -30.06 -7.75 23.56
CA PRO A 16 -30.66 -7.15 22.37
C PRO A 16 -31.90 -6.29 22.68
N ALA A 17 -32.66 -6.63 23.73
CA ALA A 17 -33.83 -5.86 24.15
C ALA A 17 -33.47 -4.49 24.74
N LYS A 18 -32.23 -4.31 25.19
CA LYS A 18 -31.73 -3.08 25.83
C LYS A 18 -30.80 -2.27 24.94
N THR A 19 -30.72 -2.58 23.64
CA THR A 19 -29.85 -1.88 22.69
C THR A 19 -29.99 -0.35 22.74
N LYS A 20 -31.23 0.17 22.83
CA LYS A 20 -31.46 1.63 22.93
C LYS A 20 -30.96 2.22 24.25
N GLU A 21 -31.11 1.49 25.35
CA GLU A 21 -30.63 1.91 26.67
C GLU A 21 -29.09 1.91 26.70
N ALA A 22 -28.47 0.87 26.13
CA ALA A 22 -27.02 0.78 25.96
C ALA A 22 -26.49 1.92 25.09
N GLU A 23 -27.17 2.29 24.01
CA GLU A 23 -26.79 3.43 23.17
C GLU A 23 -26.86 4.76 23.93
N ILE A 24 -27.92 4.98 24.71
CA ILE A 24 -28.08 6.19 25.53
C ILE A 24 -26.95 6.28 26.57
N LEU A 25 -26.62 5.17 27.24
CA LEU A 25 -25.53 5.12 28.21
C LEU A 25 -24.16 5.29 27.54
N ALA A 26 -23.93 4.67 26.38
CA ALA A 26 -22.68 4.80 25.62
C ALA A 26 -22.42 6.26 25.20
N ARG A 27 -23.45 7.03 24.87
CA ARG A 27 -23.33 8.47 24.56
C ARG A 27 -22.91 9.33 25.75
N ARG A 28 -22.96 8.81 26.97
CA ARG A 28 -22.52 9.51 28.20
C ARG A 28 -21.03 9.30 28.51
N ILE A 29 -20.36 8.41 27.78
CA ILE A 29 -18.92 8.22 27.88
C ILE A 29 -18.22 9.51 27.49
N ASN A 30 -17.30 9.96 28.34
CA ASN A 30 -16.65 11.27 28.21
C ASN A 30 -15.13 11.24 28.47
N GLY A 31 -14.57 10.10 28.86
CA GLY A 31 -13.14 9.95 29.14
C GLY A 31 -12.72 10.26 30.58
N ASP A 32 -13.64 10.21 31.55
CA ASP A 32 -13.32 10.38 32.97
C ASP A 32 -12.40 9.26 33.50
N THR A 33 -11.56 9.55 34.48
CA THR A 33 -10.66 8.55 35.08
C THR A 33 -11.43 7.44 35.83
N GLU A 34 -12.57 7.77 36.45
CA GLU A 34 -13.42 6.80 37.14
C GLU A 34 -13.97 5.73 36.20
N GLU A 35 -14.46 6.12 35.02
CA GLU A 35 -14.99 5.15 34.03
C GLU A 35 -13.89 4.30 33.41
N ILE A 36 -12.72 4.90 33.10
CA ILE A 36 -11.56 4.16 32.57
C ILE A 36 -11.13 3.08 33.57
N THR A 37 -11.02 3.45 34.86
CA THR A 37 -10.68 2.51 35.94
C THR A 37 -11.73 1.40 36.06
N ALA A 38 -13.01 1.75 35.95
CA ALA A 38 -14.10 0.78 36.00
C ALA A 38 -14.06 -0.21 34.82
N PHE A 39 -13.82 0.25 33.59
CA PHE A 39 -13.66 -0.62 32.43
C PHE A 39 -12.46 -1.56 32.57
N VAL A 40 -11.31 -1.07 33.05
CA VAL A 40 -10.12 -1.90 33.32
C VAL A 40 -10.43 -2.99 34.36
N LYS A 41 -11.18 -2.67 35.42
CA LYS A 41 -11.60 -3.64 36.43
C LYS A 41 -12.43 -4.79 35.83
N GLN A 42 -13.26 -4.50 34.81
CA GLN A 42 -14.06 -5.54 34.13
C GLN A 42 -13.23 -6.53 33.32
N LEU A 43 -12.06 -6.11 32.83
CA LEU A 43 -11.17 -7.01 32.08
C LEU A 43 -10.67 -8.18 32.94
N GLY A 44 -10.52 -7.97 34.25
CA GLY A 44 -10.04 -8.99 35.19
C GLY A 44 -11.13 -9.94 35.70
N SER A 45 -12.34 -9.45 35.93
CA SER A 45 -13.37 -10.17 36.69
C SER A 45 -14.54 -10.70 35.86
N SER A 46 -14.67 -10.29 34.59
CA SER A 46 -15.89 -10.54 33.82
C SER A 46 -15.76 -11.66 32.77
N PRO A 47 -16.88 -12.24 32.29
CA PRO A 47 -16.87 -13.24 31.21
C PRO A 47 -16.31 -12.70 29.88
N PRO A 48 -15.86 -13.57 28.94
CA PRO A 48 -15.19 -13.16 27.71
C PRO A 48 -15.93 -12.07 26.90
N LYS A 49 -17.25 -12.20 26.71
CA LYS A 49 -18.01 -11.21 25.94
C LYS A 49 -18.08 -9.84 26.63
N VAL A 50 -18.14 -9.82 27.97
CA VAL A 50 -18.09 -8.58 28.74
C VAL A 50 -16.70 -7.96 28.66
N LYS A 51 -15.62 -8.77 28.68
CA LYS A 51 -14.25 -8.27 28.50
C LYS A 51 -14.05 -7.62 27.14
N GLU A 52 -14.56 -8.23 26.07
CA GLU A 52 -14.51 -7.68 24.71
C GLU A 52 -15.18 -6.30 24.64
N ILE A 53 -16.41 -6.18 25.17
CA ILE A 53 -17.16 -4.92 25.18
C ILE A 53 -16.48 -3.88 26.10
N ALA A 54 -15.97 -4.30 27.25
CA ALA A 54 -15.20 -3.44 28.15
C ALA A 54 -13.93 -2.92 27.47
N ALA A 55 -13.21 -3.75 26.72
CA ALA A 55 -12.04 -3.34 25.95
C ALA A 55 -12.41 -2.33 24.85
N LEU A 56 -13.55 -2.54 24.16
CA LEU A 56 -14.06 -1.61 23.15
C LEU A 56 -14.33 -0.21 23.75
N PHE A 57 -15.05 -0.16 24.88
CA PHE A 57 -15.36 1.12 25.53
C PHE A 57 -14.16 1.73 26.24
N LEU A 58 -13.25 0.93 26.80
CA LEU A 58 -11.98 1.40 27.34
C LEU A 58 -11.18 2.16 26.28
N ARG A 59 -11.04 1.57 25.08
CA ARG A 59 -10.37 2.22 23.94
C ARG A 59 -11.02 3.58 23.62
N HIS A 60 -12.35 3.65 23.62
CA HIS A 60 -13.07 4.90 23.35
C HIS A 60 -12.87 5.95 24.45
N SER A 61 -13.04 5.58 25.73
CA SER A 61 -12.81 6.47 26.87
C SER A 61 -11.38 7.00 26.91
N LEU A 62 -10.37 6.16 26.65
CA LEU A 62 -8.98 6.58 26.57
C LEU A 62 -8.72 7.60 25.46
N SER A 63 -9.33 7.40 24.28
CA SER A 63 -9.22 8.33 23.16
C SER A 63 -9.80 9.71 23.48
N LEU A 64 -10.96 9.76 24.15
CA LEU A 64 -11.56 11.01 24.60
C LEU A 64 -10.69 11.70 25.66
N SER A 65 -10.22 10.93 26.64
CA SER A 65 -9.37 11.39 27.74
C SER A 65 -8.05 12.00 27.27
N LEU A 66 -7.45 11.43 26.23
CA LEU A 66 -6.15 11.85 25.68
C LEU A 66 -6.25 12.70 24.41
N SER A 67 -7.45 13.17 24.04
CA SER A 67 -7.63 14.09 22.92
C SER A 67 -6.86 15.40 23.15
N HIS A 68 -6.37 16.02 22.06
CA HIS A 68 -5.40 17.13 22.09
C HIS A 68 -5.76 18.34 22.97
N SER A 69 -7.03 18.54 23.33
CA SER A 69 -7.47 19.62 24.25
C SER A 69 -7.35 19.26 25.73
N ALA A 70 -7.32 17.97 26.09
CA ALA A 70 -7.18 17.49 27.48
C ALA A 70 -5.71 17.43 27.94
N ILE A 71 -4.76 17.35 27.00
CA ILE A 71 -3.31 17.35 27.26
C ILE A 71 -2.83 18.64 27.96
N GLN A 72 -3.64 19.71 27.97
CA GLN A 72 -3.37 20.94 28.73
C GLN A 72 -3.78 20.90 30.22
N LYS A 73 -4.53 19.89 30.68
CA LYS A 73 -4.82 19.70 32.11
C LYS A 73 -3.93 18.59 32.64
N GLY A 74 -2.77 18.97 33.20
CA GLY A 74 -1.84 18.16 34.00
C GLY A 74 -2.05 16.65 33.87
N VAL A 75 -1.42 16.05 32.84
CA VAL A 75 -1.43 14.60 32.62
C VAL A 75 -0.92 13.91 33.89
N ASP A 76 -1.78 13.15 34.56
CA ASP A 76 -1.37 12.28 35.66
C ASP A 76 -0.67 11.05 35.06
N THR A 77 0.63 11.22 34.78
CA THR A 77 1.47 10.16 34.21
C THR A 77 1.42 8.89 35.05
N GLN A 78 1.35 9.01 36.39
CA GLN A 78 1.29 7.85 37.28
C GLN A 78 -0.02 7.07 37.11
N TYR A 79 -1.15 7.77 36.96
CA TYR A 79 -2.43 7.16 36.64
C TYR A 79 -2.36 6.38 35.32
N TYR A 80 -1.90 7.00 34.23
CA TYR A 80 -1.84 6.33 32.93
C TYR A 80 -0.82 5.20 32.87
N THR A 81 0.30 5.28 33.59
CA THR A 81 1.24 4.16 33.74
C THR A 81 0.60 2.98 34.47
N THR A 82 -0.24 3.24 35.47
CA THR A 82 -0.99 2.20 36.18
C THR A 82 -2.04 1.54 35.28
N ILE A 83 -2.78 2.34 34.51
CA ILE A 83 -3.73 1.82 33.51
C ILE A 83 -3.00 0.99 32.45
N PHE A 84 -1.87 1.47 31.94
CA PHE A 84 -1.02 0.74 31.00
C PHE A 84 -0.58 -0.63 31.55
N SER A 85 -0.10 -0.67 32.79
CA SER A 85 0.26 -1.93 33.46
C SER A 85 -0.89 -2.92 33.53
N HIS A 86 -2.09 -2.48 33.92
CA HIS A 86 -3.25 -3.36 33.98
C HIS A 86 -3.66 -3.87 32.60
N VAL A 87 -3.67 -3.01 31.57
CA VAL A 87 -4.00 -3.43 30.20
C VAL A 87 -3.00 -4.49 29.70
N CYS A 88 -1.70 -4.30 29.94
CA CYS A 88 -0.67 -5.29 29.59
C CYS A 88 -0.87 -6.66 30.26
N GLN A 89 -1.33 -6.66 31.52
CA GLN A 89 -1.63 -7.89 32.27
C GLN A 89 -2.81 -8.67 31.69
N TYR A 90 -3.81 -7.98 31.14
CA TYR A 90 -5.02 -8.63 30.62
C TYR A 90 -4.93 -9.13 29.18
N ILE A 91 -3.83 -8.87 28.48
CA ILE A 91 -3.54 -9.48 27.18
C ILE A 91 -3.08 -10.93 27.43
N THR A 92 -3.91 -11.93 27.14
CA THR A 92 -3.62 -13.33 27.49
C THR A 92 -3.22 -14.21 26.30
N GLN A 93 -3.36 -13.73 25.06
CA GLN A 93 -3.23 -14.50 23.82
C GLN A 93 -4.29 -15.59 23.64
N GLU A 94 -5.38 -15.54 24.43
CA GLU A 94 -6.49 -16.50 24.36
C GLU A 94 -7.67 -15.98 23.53
N SER A 95 -7.82 -14.65 23.39
CA SER A 95 -8.91 -14.00 22.65
C SER A 95 -8.36 -12.97 21.68
N GLU A 96 -8.29 -13.32 20.39
CA GLU A 96 -7.72 -12.45 19.35
C GLU A 96 -8.43 -11.08 19.27
N ILE A 97 -9.76 -11.06 19.37
CA ILE A 97 -10.55 -9.82 19.29
C ILE A 97 -10.28 -8.92 20.50
N THR A 98 -10.32 -9.47 21.72
CA THR A 98 -10.10 -8.70 22.95
C THR A 98 -8.68 -8.17 22.97
N ASP A 99 -7.68 -9.02 22.70
CA ASP A 99 -6.28 -8.63 22.70
C ASP A 99 -6.00 -7.54 21.65
N LYS A 100 -6.63 -7.60 20.47
CA LYS A 100 -6.52 -6.54 19.46
C LYS A 100 -7.01 -5.19 20.00
N LEU A 101 -8.17 -5.16 20.66
CA LEU A 101 -8.70 -3.94 21.28
C LEU A 101 -7.80 -3.42 22.41
N LEU A 102 -7.20 -4.32 23.19
CA LEU A 102 -6.27 -3.95 24.25
C LEU A 102 -4.95 -3.39 23.68
N TYR A 103 -4.40 -3.99 22.62
CA TYR A 103 -3.23 -3.46 21.92
C TYR A 103 -3.48 -2.07 21.31
N GLU A 104 -4.67 -1.82 20.78
CA GLU A 104 -5.07 -0.47 20.35
C GLU A 104 -5.16 0.50 21.54
N SER A 105 -5.64 0.05 22.69
CA SER A 105 -5.65 0.84 23.93
C SER A 105 -4.22 1.20 24.39
N ILE A 106 -3.26 0.26 24.28
CA ILE A 106 -1.83 0.50 24.53
C ILE A 106 -1.27 1.58 23.60
N SER A 107 -1.64 1.55 22.32
CA SER A 107 -1.21 2.57 21.36
C SER A 107 -1.72 3.97 21.75
N ILE A 108 -2.99 4.08 22.17
CA ILE A 108 -3.56 5.35 22.67
C ILE A 108 -2.82 5.84 23.92
N LEU A 109 -2.61 4.96 24.91
CA LEU A 109 -1.88 5.27 26.14
C LEU A 109 -0.44 5.71 25.88
N SER A 110 0.23 5.13 24.88
CA SER A 110 1.62 5.45 24.55
C SER A 110 1.85 6.93 24.21
N ASN A 111 0.81 7.65 23.76
CA ASN A 111 0.88 9.08 23.47
C ASN A 111 1.03 9.93 24.73
N ALA A 112 0.63 9.42 25.90
CA ALA A 112 0.73 10.10 27.19
C ALA A 112 1.97 9.69 28.01
N LEU A 113 2.68 8.64 27.58
CA LEU A 113 3.73 7.99 28.36
C LEU A 113 5.11 8.11 27.69
N THR A 114 6.15 8.25 28.50
CA THR A 114 7.54 8.21 28.06
C THR A 114 8.08 6.77 28.06
N LEU A 115 9.27 6.56 27.53
CA LEU A 115 9.83 5.21 27.41
C LEU A 115 10.16 4.63 28.79
N SER A 116 10.67 5.49 29.68
CA SER A 116 10.95 5.17 31.07
C SER A 116 9.71 4.70 31.84
N ASP A 117 8.52 5.18 31.48
CA ASP A 117 7.26 4.78 32.13
C ASP A 117 6.85 3.35 31.73
N VAL A 118 7.13 2.95 30.49
CA VAL A 118 6.63 1.69 29.93
C VAL A 118 7.64 0.54 30.02
N LEU A 119 8.94 0.82 29.99
CA LEU A 119 9.98 -0.21 30.00
C LEU A 119 9.88 -1.18 31.19
N PRO A 120 9.64 -0.72 32.44
CA PRO A 120 9.48 -1.63 33.58
C PRO A 120 8.29 -2.59 33.44
N VAL A 121 7.25 -2.19 32.69
CA VAL A 121 6.02 -2.97 32.49
C VAL A 121 6.15 -3.97 31.34
N ILE A 122 6.86 -3.60 30.27
CA ILE A 122 7.06 -4.46 29.09
C ILE A 122 7.97 -5.66 29.42
N GLU A 123 8.84 -5.53 30.43
CA GLU A 123 9.69 -6.61 30.96
C GLU A 123 10.55 -7.30 29.88
N LEU A 124 11.24 -6.52 29.03
CA LEU A 124 12.08 -7.01 27.93
C LEU A 124 13.10 -8.09 28.35
N GLY A 125 13.61 -8.02 29.59
CA GLY A 125 14.53 -9.02 30.15
C GLY A 125 13.94 -10.42 30.32
N ARG A 126 12.62 -10.61 30.14
CA ARG A 126 11.97 -11.93 30.14
C ARG A 126 12.07 -12.65 28.80
N ILE A 127 12.48 -11.97 27.73
CA ILE A 127 12.73 -12.60 26.42
C ILE A 127 14.01 -13.42 26.51
N THR A 128 13.87 -14.68 26.94
CA THR A 128 14.97 -15.65 27.06
C THR A 128 15.00 -16.64 25.91
N GLN A 129 13.88 -16.81 25.21
CA GLN A 129 13.71 -17.69 24.07
C GLN A 129 12.65 -17.12 23.10
N PRO A 130 12.69 -17.50 21.81
CA PRO A 130 11.72 -17.06 20.81
C PRO A 130 10.42 -17.89 20.93
N ASP A 131 9.49 -17.41 21.75
CA ASP A 131 8.20 -18.05 22.00
C ASP A 131 7.03 -17.05 21.97
N LYS A 132 5.81 -17.53 22.24
CA LYS A 132 4.59 -16.68 22.24
C LYS A 132 4.67 -15.54 23.26
N ALA A 133 5.35 -15.73 24.40
CA ALA A 133 5.52 -14.68 25.39
C ALA A 133 6.45 -13.59 24.86
N ALA A 134 7.54 -13.96 24.16
CA ALA A 134 8.38 -13.00 23.45
C ALA A 134 7.57 -12.20 22.40
N VAL A 135 6.72 -12.86 21.61
CA VAL A 135 5.83 -12.18 20.65
C VAL A 135 4.87 -11.22 21.34
N LYS A 136 4.28 -11.58 22.49
CA LYS A 136 3.44 -10.67 23.28
C LYS A 136 4.23 -9.42 23.70
N THR A 137 5.38 -9.62 24.32
CA THR A 137 6.24 -8.54 24.80
C THR A 137 6.67 -7.61 23.66
N LEU A 138 7.07 -8.17 22.52
CA LEU A 138 7.44 -7.39 21.34
C LEU A 138 6.23 -6.65 20.76
N ASN A 139 5.03 -7.23 20.75
CA ASN A 139 3.82 -6.53 20.30
C ASN A 139 3.48 -5.34 21.20
N LEU A 140 3.67 -5.41 22.52
CA LEU A 140 3.52 -4.25 23.40
C LEU A 140 4.47 -3.12 22.99
N LEU A 141 5.72 -3.47 22.68
CA LEU A 141 6.72 -2.52 22.22
C LEU A 141 6.41 -1.96 20.82
N VAL A 142 5.86 -2.77 19.92
CA VAL A 142 5.34 -2.31 18.62
C VAL A 142 4.28 -1.23 18.82
N ARG A 143 3.28 -1.48 19.66
CA ARG A 143 2.19 -0.52 19.91
C ARG A 143 2.68 0.77 20.53
N TYR A 144 3.68 0.68 21.40
CA TYR A 144 4.33 1.83 21.99
C TYR A 144 5.10 2.68 20.96
N THR A 145 5.92 2.03 20.11
CA THR A 145 6.82 2.72 19.16
C THR A 145 6.10 3.27 17.93
N GLN A 146 4.88 2.83 17.65
CA GLN A 146 4.06 3.37 16.54
C GLN A 146 3.89 4.89 16.60
N LYS A 147 3.84 5.48 17.80
CA LYS A 147 3.73 6.94 17.98
C LYS A 147 4.91 7.72 17.37
N TYR A 148 6.08 7.09 17.23
CA TYR A 148 7.25 7.76 16.65
C TYR A 148 6.98 8.21 15.22
N ARG A 149 6.22 7.43 14.44
CA ARG A 149 5.94 7.71 13.03
C ARG A 149 5.21 9.03 12.79
N THR A 150 4.49 9.52 13.79
CA THR A 150 3.67 10.74 13.72
C THR A 150 4.24 11.90 14.52
N LYS A 151 5.31 11.69 15.29
CA LYS A 151 6.00 12.75 16.01
C LYS A 151 6.88 13.55 15.05
N GLU A 152 7.05 14.84 15.31
CA GLU A 152 8.05 15.65 14.61
C GLU A 152 9.46 15.30 15.11
N LYS A 153 10.45 15.50 14.23
CA LYS A 153 11.88 15.28 14.54
C LYS A 153 12.31 16.27 15.63
N SER A 154 12.75 15.78 16.79
CA SER A 154 13.23 16.59 17.92
C SER A 154 14.33 15.88 18.70
N ASP A 155 15.14 16.62 19.46
CA ASP A 155 16.22 16.06 20.29
C ASP A 155 15.68 15.10 21.36
N GLU A 156 14.52 15.40 21.95
CA GLU A 156 13.88 14.52 22.93
C GLU A 156 13.46 13.20 22.31
N LEU A 157 12.94 13.22 21.08
CA LEU A 157 12.59 12.00 20.36
C LEU A 157 13.85 11.16 20.05
N TYR A 158 14.95 11.79 19.66
CA TYR A 158 16.22 11.09 19.43
C TYR A 158 16.79 10.47 20.71
N LEU A 159 16.73 11.18 21.83
CA LEU A 159 17.15 10.63 23.13
C LEU A 159 16.29 9.41 23.52
N GLU A 160 14.98 9.49 23.27
CA GLU A 160 14.05 8.37 23.52
C GLU A 160 14.36 7.16 22.62
N ILE A 161 14.60 7.39 21.31
CA ILE A 161 14.99 6.35 20.35
C ILE A 161 16.33 5.71 20.73
N ASN A 162 17.34 6.50 21.09
CA ASN A 162 18.64 5.98 21.50
C ASN A 162 18.52 5.15 22.79
N HIS A 163 17.71 5.59 23.76
CA HIS A 163 17.44 4.81 24.95
C HIS A 163 16.76 3.47 24.62
N LEU A 164 15.79 3.46 23.70
CA LEU A 164 15.14 2.24 23.22
C LEU A 164 16.14 1.26 22.60
N ILE A 165 17.05 1.77 21.76
CA ILE A 165 18.07 0.95 21.09
C ILE A 165 19.01 0.35 22.13
N GLU A 166 19.48 1.15 23.10
CA GLU A 166 20.37 0.64 24.15
C GLU A 166 19.79 -0.53 24.93
N VAL A 167 18.48 -0.52 25.21
CA VAL A 167 17.81 -1.61 25.94
C VAL A 167 17.39 -2.79 25.05
N THR A 168 17.25 -2.60 23.73
CA THR A 168 16.77 -3.63 22.81
C THR A 168 17.87 -4.27 21.94
N LYS A 169 19.00 -3.60 21.73
CA LYS A 169 20.02 -3.97 20.72
C LYS A 169 20.43 -5.45 20.77
N THR A 170 20.80 -5.95 21.95
CA THR A 170 21.23 -7.34 22.14
C THR A 170 20.09 -8.33 21.89
N ILE A 171 18.88 -7.99 22.34
CA ILE A 171 17.69 -8.83 22.18
C ILE A 171 17.32 -8.91 20.70
N PHE A 172 17.25 -7.77 20.01
CA PHE A 172 16.88 -7.71 18.61
C PHE A 172 17.91 -8.41 17.73
N HIS A 173 19.20 -8.20 18.00
CA HIS A 173 20.26 -8.89 17.27
C HIS A 173 20.12 -10.42 17.38
N ALA A 174 19.94 -10.94 18.60
CA ALA A 174 19.76 -12.38 18.84
C ALA A 174 18.48 -12.95 18.21
N LEU A 175 17.38 -12.21 18.26
CA LEU A 175 16.12 -12.63 17.64
C LEU A 175 16.17 -12.59 16.11
N VAL A 176 16.85 -11.61 15.51
CA VAL A 176 17.10 -11.59 14.07
C VAL A 176 17.98 -12.78 13.66
N GLN A 177 19.01 -13.10 14.43
CA GLN A 177 19.81 -14.32 14.21
C GLN A 177 18.94 -15.58 14.25
N TYR A 178 18.00 -15.65 15.19
CA TYR A 178 17.06 -16.77 15.27
C TYR A 178 16.15 -16.87 14.04
N ILE A 179 15.59 -15.74 13.57
CA ILE A 179 14.76 -15.67 12.36
C ILE A 179 15.53 -16.20 11.14
N ILE A 180 16.78 -15.79 10.99
CA ILE A 180 17.66 -16.23 9.89
C ILE A 180 17.89 -17.75 9.97
N ALA A 181 18.11 -18.29 11.18
CA ALA A 181 18.39 -19.71 11.39
C ALA A 181 17.15 -20.61 11.30
N HIS A 182 15.96 -20.10 11.61
CA HIS A 182 14.71 -20.86 11.69
C HIS A 182 13.58 -20.21 10.87
N PRO A 183 13.81 -19.90 9.57
CA PRO A 183 12.90 -19.10 8.77
C PRO A 183 11.51 -19.74 8.68
N ASP A 184 11.44 -21.07 8.61
CA ASP A 184 10.22 -21.84 8.40
C ASP A 184 9.36 -22.03 9.67
N THR A 185 9.45 -21.16 10.67
CA THR A 185 8.61 -21.24 11.88
C THR A 185 7.64 -20.06 11.96
N GLU A 186 6.38 -20.34 12.30
CA GLU A 186 5.37 -19.28 12.50
C GLU A 186 5.83 -18.26 13.54
N ILE A 187 6.50 -18.73 14.60
CA ILE A 187 7.04 -17.86 15.65
C ILE A 187 8.11 -16.91 15.11
N SER A 188 8.98 -17.37 14.21
CA SER A 188 9.97 -16.49 13.57
C SER A 188 9.27 -15.41 12.74
N LEU A 189 8.20 -15.75 12.03
CA LEU A 189 7.45 -14.77 11.24
C LEU A 189 6.75 -13.72 12.12
N GLN A 190 6.17 -14.14 13.24
CA GLN A 190 5.55 -13.22 14.21
C GLN A 190 6.59 -12.31 14.88
N ILE A 191 7.75 -12.85 15.29
CA ILE A 191 8.86 -12.07 15.85
C ILE A 191 9.42 -11.11 14.79
N TYR A 192 9.59 -11.57 13.55
CA TYR A 192 10.02 -10.77 12.42
C TYR A 192 9.12 -9.54 12.24
N ILE A 193 7.80 -9.73 12.18
CA ILE A 193 6.85 -8.63 12.04
C ILE A 193 7.05 -7.61 13.14
N CYS A 194 7.20 -8.06 14.40
CA CYS A 194 7.34 -7.14 15.52
C CYS A 194 8.65 -6.34 15.45
N ILE A 195 9.79 -7.00 15.24
CA ILE A 195 11.11 -6.36 15.20
C ILE A 195 11.17 -5.34 14.07
N TYR A 196 10.79 -5.74 12.85
CA TYR A 196 10.86 -4.82 11.70
C TYR A 196 9.80 -3.72 11.76
N THR A 197 8.68 -3.92 12.45
CA THR A 197 7.72 -2.84 12.72
C THR A 197 8.28 -1.79 13.66
N ILE A 198 9.06 -2.21 14.67
CA ILE A 198 9.76 -1.30 15.59
C ILE A 198 10.90 -0.57 14.87
N ILE A 199 11.73 -1.31 14.13
CA ILE A 199 12.83 -0.74 13.33
C ILE A 199 12.27 0.27 12.33
N TYR A 200 11.20 -0.05 11.60
CA TYR A 200 10.54 0.91 10.71
C TYR A 200 10.12 2.19 11.43
N SER A 201 9.52 2.08 12.62
CA SER A 201 9.11 3.26 13.41
C SER A 201 10.29 4.17 13.80
N ILE A 202 11.50 3.61 13.87
CA ILE A 202 12.75 4.34 14.15
C ILE A 202 13.30 4.97 12.84
N LEU A 203 13.41 4.17 11.78
CA LEU A 203 14.01 4.59 10.49
C LEU A 203 13.23 5.69 9.76
N VAL A 204 11.97 5.96 10.15
CA VAL A 204 11.22 7.12 9.66
C VAL A 204 11.88 8.46 10.06
N HIS A 205 12.78 8.48 11.05
CA HIS A 205 13.45 9.69 11.52
C HIS A 205 14.90 9.80 11.07
N ASP A 206 15.68 8.77 11.35
CA ASP A 206 17.07 8.63 10.94
C ASP A 206 17.49 7.15 10.95
N ILE A 207 18.64 6.82 10.38
CA ILE A 207 19.32 5.55 10.67
C ILE A 207 20.23 5.77 11.90
N PRO A 208 19.95 5.14 13.05
CA PRO A 208 20.84 5.22 14.20
C PRO A 208 22.15 4.46 13.94
N ASP A 209 23.26 4.98 14.46
CA ASP A 209 24.61 4.43 14.31
C ASP A 209 24.66 2.91 14.52
N TYR A 210 23.99 2.40 15.57
CA TYR A 210 23.96 0.96 15.85
C TYR A 210 23.37 0.13 14.70
N TYR A 211 22.30 0.58 14.06
CA TYR A 211 21.70 -0.15 12.93
C TYR A 211 22.51 0.02 11.65
N GLU A 212 23.18 1.16 11.48
CA GLU A 212 24.11 1.40 10.37
C GLU A 212 25.34 0.48 10.47
N GLU A 213 25.97 0.39 11.64
CA GLU A 213 27.11 -0.51 11.89
C GLU A 213 26.77 -1.99 11.73
N ASN A 214 25.49 -2.36 11.91
CA ASN A 214 25.00 -3.74 11.84
C ASN A 214 24.07 -3.98 10.65
N ILE A 215 24.14 -3.13 9.62
CA ILE A 215 23.15 -3.08 8.54
C ILE A 215 23.06 -4.39 7.75
N GLU A 216 24.17 -5.10 7.58
CA GLU A 216 24.20 -6.41 6.93
C GLU A 216 23.36 -7.46 7.67
N HIS A 217 23.44 -7.49 9.00
CA HIS A 217 22.69 -8.44 9.82
C HIS A 217 21.19 -8.21 9.71
N TYR A 218 20.77 -6.95 9.84
CA TYR A 218 19.36 -6.58 9.76
C TYR A 218 18.81 -6.67 8.34
N THR A 219 19.62 -6.47 7.30
CA THR A 219 19.15 -6.72 5.92
C THR A 219 19.09 -8.19 5.57
N ALA A 220 20.04 -9.01 6.03
CA ALA A 220 19.94 -10.46 5.89
C ALA A 220 18.65 -10.99 6.52
N GLY A 221 18.30 -10.49 7.72
CA GLY A 221 17.04 -10.81 8.38
C GLY A 221 15.80 -10.26 7.67
N LEU A 222 15.87 -9.06 7.09
CA LEU A 222 14.75 -8.39 6.41
C LEU A 222 14.22 -9.23 5.23
N PHE A 223 15.12 -9.84 4.46
CA PHE A 223 14.76 -10.60 3.26
C PHE A 223 14.50 -12.10 3.52
N ILE A 224 14.35 -12.53 4.78
CA ILE A 224 14.00 -13.91 5.13
C ILE A 224 12.59 -14.31 4.70
N PRO A 225 11.51 -13.52 4.90
CA PRO A 225 10.15 -13.97 4.64
C PRO A 225 9.94 -14.48 3.22
N ILE A 226 10.41 -13.75 2.21
CA ILE A 226 10.35 -14.14 0.78
C ILE A 226 11.10 -15.43 0.42
N ASN A 227 11.99 -15.89 1.29
CA ASN A 227 12.76 -17.13 1.10
C ASN A 227 12.15 -18.31 1.88
N ASN A 228 11.08 -18.06 2.64
CA ASN A 228 10.44 -19.02 3.51
C ASN A 228 9.60 -20.04 2.73
N ASN A 229 9.67 -21.31 3.13
CA ASN A 229 8.88 -22.37 2.49
C ASN A 229 7.37 -22.21 2.70
N HIS A 230 6.94 -21.51 3.76
CA HIS A 230 5.52 -21.19 4.00
C HIS A 230 4.88 -20.40 2.85
N LEU A 231 5.67 -19.61 2.13
CA LEU A 231 5.18 -18.83 0.98
C LEU A 231 4.88 -19.67 -0.26
N LYS A 232 5.45 -20.88 -0.36
CA LYS A 232 5.31 -21.72 -1.56
C LYS A 232 3.95 -22.40 -1.68
N ASN A 233 3.18 -22.47 -0.59
CA ASN A 233 1.91 -23.20 -0.50
C ASN A 233 0.74 -22.32 0.00
N VAL A 234 0.84 -21.00 -0.14
CA VAL A 234 -0.18 -20.07 0.36
C VAL A 234 -1.46 -20.18 -0.46
N HIS A 235 -2.51 -20.68 0.17
CA HIS A 235 -3.88 -20.59 -0.34
C HIS A 235 -4.61 -19.46 0.39
N SER A 236 -5.46 -18.71 -0.32
CA SER A 236 -6.12 -17.49 0.19
C SER A 236 -6.98 -17.68 1.45
N THR A 237 -7.29 -18.92 1.83
CA THR A 237 -8.09 -19.27 3.01
C THR A 237 -7.28 -19.68 4.24
N ASP A 238 -5.94 -19.75 4.15
CA ASP A 238 -5.10 -20.16 5.27
C ASP A 238 -4.97 -19.01 6.30
N PRO A 239 -5.23 -19.23 7.60
CA PRO A 239 -4.98 -18.23 8.66
C PRO A 239 -3.56 -17.62 8.61
N LEU A 240 -2.58 -18.36 8.09
CA LEU A 240 -1.20 -17.91 7.93
C LEU A 240 -1.05 -16.78 6.89
N VAL A 241 -1.99 -16.64 5.95
CA VAL A 241 -1.99 -15.59 4.90
C VAL A 241 -1.92 -14.21 5.54
N CYS A 242 -2.68 -13.96 6.61
CA CYS A 242 -2.68 -12.67 7.30
C CYS A 242 -1.31 -12.31 7.90
N ILE A 243 -0.61 -13.31 8.45
CA ILE A 243 0.72 -13.13 9.03
C ILE A 243 1.74 -12.89 7.92
N ILE A 244 1.71 -13.71 6.86
CA ILE A 244 2.56 -13.56 5.67
C ILE A 244 2.37 -12.18 5.03
N ARG A 245 1.12 -11.76 4.84
CA ARG A 245 0.76 -10.45 4.30
C ARG A 245 1.40 -9.34 5.14
N SER A 246 1.28 -9.42 6.46
CA SER A 246 1.87 -8.44 7.37
C SER A 246 3.40 -8.42 7.29
N ALA A 247 4.04 -9.59 7.14
CA ALA A 247 5.48 -9.71 6.97
C ALA A 247 5.97 -9.09 5.66
N VAL A 248 5.25 -9.32 4.56
CA VAL A 248 5.57 -8.73 3.25
C VAL A 248 5.40 -7.22 3.26
N VAL A 249 4.31 -6.70 3.85
CA VAL A 249 4.11 -5.24 3.99
C VAL A 249 5.27 -4.61 4.73
N ILE A 250 5.65 -5.15 5.90
CA ILE A 250 6.72 -4.54 6.67
C ILE A 250 8.09 -4.68 5.98
N GLN A 251 8.30 -5.78 5.23
CA GLN A 251 9.49 -5.95 4.40
C GLN A 251 9.62 -4.84 3.36
N ILE A 252 8.54 -4.60 2.60
CA ILE A 252 8.45 -3.56 1.57
C ILE A 252 8.69 -2.17 2.20
N GLN A 253 8.04 -1.89 3.32
CA GLN A 253 8.13 -0.60 4.01
C GLN A 253 9.54 -0.30 4.52
N VAL A 254 10.19 -1.26 5.18
CA VAL A 254 11.56 -1.09 5.67
C VAL A 254 12.53 -0.99 4.49
N ALA A 255 12.41 -1.86 3.50
CA ALA A 255 13.28 -1.82 2.32
C ALA A 255 13.17 -0.47 1.57
N SER A 256 11.95 0.05 1.42
CA SER A 256 11.69 1.34 0.77
C SER A 256 12.36 2.51 1.50
N ILE A 257 12.29 2.56 2.85
CA ILE A 257 12.96 3.60 3.63
C ILE A 257 14.48 3.49 3.51
N LEU A 258 15.02 2.28 3.64
CA LEU A 258 16.45 2.02 3.55
C LEU A 258 17.03 2.48 2.21
N ILE A 259 16.35 2.17 1.10
CA ILE A 259 16.77 2.64 -0.23
C ILE A 259 16.57 4.15 -0.38
N SER A 260 15.39 4.69 -0.05
CA SER A 260 15.09 6.09 -0.36
C SER A 260 15.88 7.10 0.47
N ARG A 261 16.31 6.75 1.69
CA ARG A 261 16.92 7.70 2.63
C ARG A 261 18.35 7.36 3.02
N TYR A 262 18.71 6.08 2.99
CA TYR A 262 20.00 5.59 3.51
C TYR A 262 20.76 4.78 2.48
N SER A 263 20.60 5.14 1.19
CA SER A 263 21.29 4.47 0.08
C SER A 263 22.81 4.52 0.24
N ASP A 264 23.34 5.57 0.84
CA ASP A 264 24.76 5.75 1.13
C ASP A 264 25.31 4.78 2.19
N ALA A 265 24.47 4.31 3.11
CA ALA A 265 24.83 3.27 4.08
C ALA A 265 24.92 1.86 3.44
N TYR A 266 24.48 1.71 2.19
CA TYR A 266 24.54 0.44 1.46
C TYR A 266 25.63 0.45 0.40
N ASP A 267 26.76 -0.17 0.73
CA ASP A 267 27.83 -0.45 -0.24
C ASP A 267 27.37 -1.40 -1.36
N SER A 268 26.36 -2.24 -1.10
CA SER A 268 25.81 -3.22 -2.03
C SER A 268 24.28 -3.20 -2.06
N PHE A 269 23.72 -2.78 -3.19
CA PHE A 269 22.29 -2.84 -3.48
C PHE A 269 21.79 -4.22 -3.94
N MET A 270 22.69 -5.22 -4.02
CA MET A 270 22.38 -6.56 -4.51
C MET A 270 21.22 -7.25 -3.76
N PRO A 271 21.05 -7.13 -2.43
CA PRO A 271 19.92 -7.74 -1.74
C PRO A 271 18.57 -7.21 -2.24
N PHE A 272 18.46 -5.91 -2.52
CA PHE A 272 17.22 -5.28 -2.97
C PHE A 272 16.82 -5.69 -4.40
N THR A 273 17.80 -5.81 -5.30
CA THR A 273 17.55 -6.19 -6.70
C THR A 273 17.41 -7.70 -6.88
N SER A 274 18.26 -8.52 -6.24
CA SER A 274 18.25 -9.99 -6.39
C SER A 274 16.98 -10.65 -5.83
N THR A 275 16.30 -10.00 -4.88
CA THR A 275 15.08 -10.50 -4.25
C THR A 275 13.79 -10.00 -4.88
N MET A 276 13.88 -9.01 -5.78
CA MET A 276 12.74 -8.30 -6.36
C MET A 276 11.75 -9.25 -7.05
N ASP A 277 12.25 -10.23 -7.81
CA ASP A 277 11.41 -11.21 -8.51
C ASP A 277 10.58 -12.07 -7.56
N ARG A 278 11.20 -12.55 -6.48
CA ARG A 278 10.50 -13.32 -5.45
C ARG A 278 9.46 -12.47 -4.72
N LEU A 279 9.80 -11.21 -4.42
CA LEU A 279 8.88 -10.29 -3.75
C LEU A 279 7.68 -9.95 -4.65
N TYR A 280 7.91 -9.78 -5.95
CA TYR A 280 6.84 -9.62 -6.95
C TYR A 280 5.92 -10.84 -6.99
N THR A 281 6.46 -12.04 -7.22
CA THR A 281 5.65 -13.27 -7.27
C THR A 281 4.87 -13.50 -5.99
N THR A 282 5.49 -13.23 -4.83
CA THR A 282 4.80 -13.35 -3.53
C THR A 282 3.65 -12.36 -3.43
N SER A 283 3.84 -11.12 -3.89
CA SER A 283 2.79 -10.09 -3.89
C SER A 283 1.62 -10.47 -4.81
N GLU A 284 1.89 -11.12 -5.95
CA GLU A 284 0.85 -11.62 -6.86
C GLU A 284 -0.04 -12.69 -6.22
N LEU A 285 0.51 -13.54 -5.35
CA LEU A 285 -0.21 -14.62 -4.69
C LEU A 285 -1.11 -14.16 -3.52
N LEU A 286 -0.90 -12.94 -3.01
CA LEU A 286 -1.59 -12.44 -1.81
C LEU A 286 -2.86 -11.65 -2.15
N ASP A 287 -2.72 -10.36 -2.46
CA ASP A 287 -3.84 -9.48 -2.81
C ASP A 287 -3.35 -8.24 -3.57
N GLU A 288 -4.28 -7.53 -4.22
CA GLU A 288 -3.97 -6.34 -5.02
C GLU A 288 -3.35 -5.21 -4.19
N GLY A 289 -3.73 -5.06 -2.91
CA GLY A 289 -3.15 -4.05 -2.03
C GLY A 289 -1.65 -4.26 -1.81
N ILE A 290 -1.20 -5.51 -1.67
CA ILE A 290 0.23 -5.84 -1.56
C ILE A 290 0.95 -5.59 -2.89
N GLN A 291 0.31 -5.86 -4.02
CA GLN A 291 0.87 -5.54 -5.34
C GLN A 291 1.08 -4.03 -5.51
N VAL A 292 0.15 -3.19 -5.03
CA VAL A 292 0.30 -1.74 -5.02
C VAL A 292 1.50 -1.31 -4.17
N GLU A 293 1.63 -1.83 -2.95
CA GLU A 293 2.78 -1.56 -2.07
C GLU A 293 4.11 -1.95 -2.73
N PHE A 294 4.16 -3.13 -3.37
CA PHE A 294 5.34 -3.58 -4.11
C PHE A 294 5.67 -2.65 -5.27
N MET A 295 4.68 -2.21 -6.05
CA MET A 295 4.92 -1.32 -7.19
C MET A 295 5.45 0.04 -6.74
N ASN A 296 4.94 0.59 -5.62
CA ASN A 296 5.48 1.82 -5.04
C ASN A 296 6.94 1.64 -4.60
N TYR A 297 7.27 0.51 -3.98
CA TYR A 297 8.65 0.16 -3.64
C TYR A 297 9.55 0.03 -4.88
N LEU A 298 9.08 -0.64 -5.93
CA LEU A 298 9.80 -0.78 -7.19
C LEU A 298 10.09 0.59 -7.81
N GLN A 299 9.12 1.51 -7.77
CA GLN A 299 9.33 2.89 -8.23
C GLN A 299 10.42 3.59 -7.43
N VAL A 300 10.43 3.45 -6.10
CA VAL A 300 11.48 4.02 -5.23
C VAL A 300 12.85 3.42 -5.55
N LEU A 301 12.93 2.10 -5.71
CA LEU A 301 14.16 1.38 -6.06
C LEU A 301 14.75 1.89 -7.38
N LEU A 302 13.91 1.95 -8.41
CA LEU A 302 14.28 2.44 -9.74
C LEU A 302 14.64 3.93 -9.74
N ASN A 303 14.00 4.72 -8.88
CA ASN A 303 14.25 6.15 -8.81
C ASN A 303 15.59 6.48 -8.15
N THR A 304 16.01 5.64 -7.21
CA THR A 304 17.23 5.81 -6.42
C THR A 304 18.46 5.23 -7.14
N HIS A 305 18.29 4.23 -8.02
CA HIS A 305 19.39 3.61 -8.76
C HIS A 305 19.42 3.95 -10.26
N CYS A 306 20.60 4.33 -10.73
CA CYS A 306 20.84 4.67 -12.14
C CYS A 306 21.58 3.56 -12.92
N ARG A 307 21.93 2.43 -12.28
CA ARG A 307 22.66 1.33 -12.94
C ARG A 307 22.07 -0.02 -12.58
N LEU A 308 21.05 -0.41 -13.34
CA LEU A 308 20.54 -1.78 -13.35
C LEU A 308 21.24 -2.52 -14.49
N ASP A 309 21.61 -3.77 -14.26
CA ASP A 309 22.08 -4.60 -15.36
C ASP A 309 20.93 -4.94 -16.33
N GLY A 310 21.27 -5.32 -17.57
CA GLY A 310 20.27 -5.59 -18.60
C GLY A 310 19.32 -6.74 -18.24
N GLN A 311 19.76 -7.70 -17.43
CA GLN A 311 18.92 -8.81 -16.98
C GLN A 311 17.85 -8.33 -15.99
N THR A 312 18.24 -7.48 -15.05
CA THR A 312 17.33 -6.86 -14.07
C THR A 312 16.32 -5.98 -14.78
N ILE A 313 16.74 -5.15 -15.74
CA ILE A 313 15.82 -4.35 -16.56
C ILE A 313 14.83 -5.25 -17.29
N SER A 314 15.30 -6.32 -17.94
CA SER A 314 14.39 -7.24 -18.65
C SER A 314 13.35 -7.86 -17.72
N THR A 315 13.74 -8.28 -16.51
CA THR A 315 12.82 -8.81 -15.49
C THR A 315 11.79 -7.76 -15.06
N ILE A 316 12.22 -6.52 -14.80
CA ILE A 316 11.32 -5.40 -14.45
C ILE A 316 10.31 -5.12 -15.55
N LEU A 317 10.77 -5.04 -16.81
CA LEU A 317 9.87 -4.83 -17.95
C LEU A 317 8.82 -5.92 -18.06
N LYS A 318 9.22 -7.18 -17.86
CA LYS A 318 8.29 -8.31 -17.87
C LYS A 318 7.20 -8.19 -16.82
N MET A 319 7.55 -7.74 -15.60
CA MET A 319 6.58 -7.51 -14.53
C MET A 319 5.61 -6.38 -14.87
N LEU A 320 6.15 -5.22 -15.26
CA LEU A 320 5.36 -4.01 -15.52
C LEU A 320 4.39 -4.20 -16.70
N ILE A 321 4.86 -4.82 -17.79
CA ILE A 321 4.04 -5.11 -18.97
C ILE A 321 2.90 -6.06 -18.62
N SER A 322 3.17 -7.10 -17.83
CA SER A 322 2.14 -8.10 -17.45
C SER A 322 0.98 -7.51 -16.65
N LYS A 323 1.17 -6.36 -15.98
CA LYS A 323 0.10 -5.66 -15.24
C LYS A 323 -0.72 -4.71 -16.10
N ILE A 324 -0.18 -4.26 -17.23
CA ILE A 324 -0.85 -3.29 -18.11
C ILE A 324 -1.69 -4.04 -19.18
N VAL A 325 -1.23 -5.21 -19.61
CA VAL A 325 -1.93 -6.03 -20.60
C VAL A 325 -3.01 -6.85 -19.90
N VAL A 326 -4.28 -6.47 -20.08
CA VAL A 326 -5.44 -7.16 -19.49
C VAL A 326 -6.25 -7.88 -20.58
N ASP A 327 -6.74 -9.08 -20.26
CA ASP A 327 -7.41 -10.03 -21.17
C ASP A 327 -8.96 -10.08 -20.94
N THR A 328 -9.60 -9.03 -20.41
CA THR A 328 -11.03 -9.07 -20.01
C THR A 328 -11.93 -7.99 -20.62
N ASP A 329 -13.13 -8.44 -21.04
CA ASP A 329 -14.32 -7.74 -21.57
C ASP A 329 -14.19 -6.22 -21.76
N VAL A 330 -13.65 -5.90 -22.92
CA VAL A 330 -13.41 -4.53 -23.39
C VAL A 330 -14.62 -4.11 -24.23
N GLY A 331 -15.31 -3.02 -23.86
CA GLY A 331 -16.43 -2.50 -24.67
C GLY A 331 -17.56 -1.77 -23.95
N THR A 332 -17.48 -1.52 -22.64
CA THR A 332 -18.49 -0.71 -21.92
C THR A 332 -18.11 0.77 -21.87
N VAL A 333 -19.11 1.65 -21.71
CA VAL A 333 -18.89 3.09 -21.50
C VAL A 333 -18.10 3.33 -20.20
N GLU A 334 -18.34 2.51 -19.17
CA GLU A 334 -17.61 2.57 -17.89
C GLU A 334 -16.12 2.29 -18.08
N TYR A 335 -15.78 1.32 -18.93
CA TYR A 335 -14.39 1.02 -19.26
C TYR A 335 -13.71 2.19 -19.99
N ILE A 336 -14.38 2.79 -20.97
CA ILE A 336 -13.84 3.96 -21.69
C ILE A 336 -13.67 5.15 -20.73
N ASN A 337 -14.62 5.36 -19.83
CA ASN A 337 -14.52 6.40 -18.80
C ASN A 337 -13.40 6.13 -17.82
N GLU A 338 -13.21 4.87 -17.42
CA GLU A 338 -12.06 4.45 -16.62
C GLU A 338 -10.77 4.77 -17.36
N LEU A 339 -10.65 4.44 -18.66
CA LEU A 339 -9.49 4.75 -19.50
C LEU A 339 -9.20 6.26 -19.56
N LEU A 340 -10.23 7.11 -19.62
CA LEU A 340 -10.07 8.56 -19.70
C LEU A 340 -9.78 9.25 -18.37
N GLN A 341 -10.45 8.85 -17.28
CA GLN A 341 -10.35 9.50 -15.97
C GLN A 341 -9.14 9.03 -15.18
N GLY A 342 -8.89 7.72 -15.24
CA GLY A 342 -7.84 7.03 -14.52
C GLY A 342 -7.98 6.98 -13.01
N ASP A 343 -7.30 6.01 -12.43
CA ASP A 343 -7.21 5.82 -10.98
C ASP A 343 -5.74 5.54 -10.61
N PRO A 344 -5.05 6.49 -9.95
CA PRO A 344 -3.63 6.38 -9.64
C PRO A 344 -3.32 5.25 -8.63
N THR A 345 -4.33 4.67 -8.00
CA THR A 345 -4.16 3.56 -7.04
C THR A 345 -4.10 2.19 -7.72
N LEU A 346 -4.47 2.10 -9.00
CA LEU A 346 -4.45 0.85 -9.74
C LEU A 346 -3.02 0.45 -10.10
N THR A 347 -2.72 -0.84 -9.92
CA THR A 347 -1.40 -1.43 -10.25
C THR A 347 -0.95 -1.16 -11.69
N ARG A 348 -1.88 -1.16 -12.65
CA ARG A 348 -1.63 -0.80 -14.06
C ARG A 348 -1.21 0.65 -14.26
N GLU A 349 -1.78 1.61 -13.52
CA GLU A 349 -1.35 3.01 -13.57
C GLU A 349 0.04 3.21 -12.99
N ILE A 350 0.30 2.60 -11.84
CA ILE A 350 1.61 2.68 -11.18
C ILE A 350 2.67 2.04 -12.10
N SER A 351 2.37 0.88 -12.69
CA SER A 351 3.27 0.19 -13.62
C SER A 351 3.59 1.05 -14.84
N ALA A 352 2.59 1.72 -15.42
CA ALA A 352 2.79 2.63 -16.54
C ALA A 352 3.58 3.88 -16.14
N GLY A 353 3.35 4.42 -14.93
CA GLY A 353 4.15 5.49 -14.36
C GLY A 353 5.63 5.12 -14.24
N ILE A 354 5.93 3.90 -13.78
CA ILE A 354 7.30 3.39 -13.69
C ILE A 354 7.95 3.26 -15.08
N LEU A 355 7.26 2.65 -16.05
CA LEU A 355 7.77 2.53 -17.43
C LEU A 355 8.10 3.90 -18.02
N LYS A 356 7.24 4.87 -17.75
CA LYS A 356 7.43 6.25 -18.19
C LYS A 356 8.64 6.91 -17.55
N ASP A 357 8.86 6.72 -16.25
CA ASP A 357 10.04 7.24 -15.56
C ASP A 357 11.32 6.63 -16.15
N LEU A 358 11.32 5.33 -16.48
CA LEU A 358 12.44 4.66 -17.15
C LEU A 358 12.72 5.23 -18.55
N LEU A 359 11.67 5.47 -19.35
CA LEU A 359 11.77 6.10 -20.67
C LEU A 359 12.28 7.55 -20.59
N ALA A 360 11.78 8.34 -19.64
CA ALA A 360 12.19 9.73 -19.42
C ALA A 360 13.67 9.86 -19.07
N ARG A 361 14.20 8.89 -18.33
CA ARG A 361 15.61 8.82 -17.91
C ARG A 361 16.54 8.25 -18.99
N GLY A 362 15.99 7.75 -20.10
CA GLY A 362 16.75 7.08 -21.15
C GLY A 362 17.29 5.70 -20.72
N ALA A 363 16.75 5.11 -19.65
CA ALA A 363 17.10 3.75 -19.21
C ALA A 363 16.51 2.67 -20.13
N LEU A 364 15.52 3.06 -20.95
CA LEU A 364 14.81 2.24 -21.93
C LEU A 364 14.49 3.10 -23.14
N THR A 365 14.48 2.53 -24.35
CA THR A 365 13.90 3.20 -25.53
C THR A 365 12.47 2.72 -25.78
N LEU A 366 11.67 3.53 -26.48
CA LEU A 366 10.34 3.10 -26.91
C LEU A 366 10.39 1.83 -27.77
N THR A 367 11.44 1.68 -28.58
CA THR A 367 11.66 0.48 -29.40
C THR A 367 11.89 -0.76 -28.54
N ASP A 368 12.71 -0.66 -27.49
CA ASP A 368 12.95 -1.77 -26.55
C ASP A 368 11.67 -2.17 -25.82
N LEU A 369 10.88 -1.17 -25.39
CA LEU A 369 9.60 -1.41 -24.74
C LEU A 369 8.64 -2.18 -25.64
N ILE A 370 8.43 -1.71 -26.87
CA ILE A 370 7.57 -2.39 -27.86
C ILE A 370 8.09 -3.80 -28.12
N HIS A 371 9.40 -3.98 -28.29
CA HIS A 371 10.00 -5.28 -28.51
C HIS A 371 9.70 -6.26 -27.37
N HIS A 372 9.83 -5.82 -26.12
CA HIS A 372 9.51 -6.63 -24.95
C HIS A 372 8.02 -6.95 -24.83
N THR A 373 7.13 -6.01 -25.15
CA THR A 373 5.68 -6.25 -25.22
C THR A 373 5.35 -7.33 -26.23
N VAL A 374 5.96 -7.25 -27.42
CA VAL A 374 5.75 -8.21 -28.51
C VAL A 374 6.32 -9.59 -28.16
N GLN A 375 7.42 -9.66 -27.41
CA GLN A 375 7.96 -10.95 -26.95
C GLN A 375 7.09 -11.62 -25.87
N GLN A 376 6.43 -10.84 -25.02
CA GLN A 376 5.64 -11.36 -23.91
C GLN A 376 4.21 -11.74 -24.26
N ALA A 377 3.59 -11.09 -25.24
CA ALA A 377 2.25 -11.47 -25.67
C ALA A 377 2.33 -12.78 -26.48
N HIS A 378 1.98 -13.91 -25.87
CA HIS A 378 1.80 -15.16 -26.61
C HIS A 378 0.42 -15.14 -27.28
N GLY A 379 0.37 -15.05 -28.62
CA GLY A 379 -0.90 -15.01 -29.35
C GLY A 379 -0.79 -14.61 -30.81
N ALA A 380 -1.95 -14.46 -31.46
CA ALA A 380 -2.05 -13.98 -32.83
C ALA A 380 -1.48 -12.54 -32.98
N PRO A 381 -0.98 -12.15 -34.16
CA PRO A 381 -0.43 -10.80 -34.43
C PRO A 381 -1.33 -9.63 -33.98
N SER A 382 -2.65 -9.83 -34.00
CA SER A 382 -3.64 -8.85 -33.53
C SER A 382 -3.57 -8.60 -32.03
N LYS A 383 -3.40 -9.63 -31.19
CA LYS A 383 -3.24 -9.48 -29.73
C LYS A 383 -1.96 -8.73 -29.37
N LEU A 384 -0.87 -9.00 -30.08
CA LEU A 384 0.43 -8.36 -29.92
C LEU A 384 0.39 -6.85 -30.17
N GLN A 385 -0.28 -6.45 -31.24
CA GLN A 385 -0.45 -5.04 -31.60
C GLN A 385 -1.35 -4.31 -30.59
N VAL A 386 -2.44 -4.94 -30.15
CA VAL A 386 -3.35 -4.39 -29.13
C VAL A 386 -2.64 -4.14 -27.80
N SER A 387 -1.81 -5.08 -27.31
CA SER A 387 -1.02 -4.90 -26.08
C SER A 387 -0.07 -3.69 -26.14
N SER A 388 0.56 -3.43 -27.28
CA SER A 388 1.44 -2.27 -27.46
C SER A 388 0.68 -0.94 -27.41
N VAL A 389 -0.53 -0.90 -27.96
CA VAL A 389 -1.42 0.26 -27.94
C VAL A 389 -1.91 0.54 -26.51
N TYR A 390 -2.25 -0.51 -25.75
CA TYR A 390 -2.62 -0.38 -24.34
C TYR A 390 -1.52 0.27 -23.51
N ILE A 391 -0.29 -0.22 -23.64
CA ILE A 391 0.85 0.36 -22.92
C ILE A 391 1.01 1.83 -23.26
N ILE A 392 0.89 2.20 -24.53
CA ILE A 392 0.99 3.60 -24.93
C ILE A 392 -0.14 4.46 -24.36
N LEU A 393 -1.38 3.99 -24.38
CA LEU A 393 -2.51 4.70 -23.77
C LEU A 393 -2.21 5.02 -22.30
N TYR A 394 -1.78 4.01 -21.54
CA TYR A 394 -1.44 4.15 -20.12
C TYR A 394 -0.23 5.09 -19.91
N LEU A 395 0.78 5.05 -20.78
CA LEU A 395 1.91 5.99 -20.75
C LEU A 395 1.49 7.45 -21.00
N ILE A 396 0.58 7.68 -21.94
CA ILE A 396 0.03 9.00 -22.23
C ILE A 396 -0.77 9.51 -21.03
N ARG A 397 -1.59 8.66 -20.43
CA ARG A 397 -2.49 9.01 -19.32
C ARG A 397 -1.77 9.35 -18.02
N SER A 398 -0.75 8.58 -17.65
CA SER A 398 -0.09 8.73 -16.36
C SER A 398 0.29 10.19 -16.06
N LYS A 399 -0.10 10.68 -14.87
CA LYS A 399 -0.11 12.09 -14.44
C LYS A 399 1.27 12.79 -14.45
N TYR A 400 2.36 12.05 -14.58
CA TYR A 400 3.73 12.56 -14.59
C TYR A 400 4.03 13.19 -15.96
N ARG A 401 4.47 14.43 -16.04
CA ARG A 401 4.67 15.12 -17.33
C ARG A 401 5.97 14.63 -18.00
N LEU A 402 5.90 13.99 -19.18
CA LEU A 402 7.08 13.90 -20.06
C LEU A 402 7.33 15.25 -20.76
N ALA A 403 8.54 15.41 -21.29
CA ALA A 403 8.82 16.44 -22.28
C ALA A 403 7.95 16.23 -23.53
N SER A 404 7.45 17.33 -24.11
CA SER A 404 6.45 17.33 -25.20
C SER A 404 6.85 16.50 -26.44
N GLY A 405 8.14 16.35 -26.72
CA GLY A 405 8.63 15.61 -27.89
C GLY A 405 8.38 14.10 -27.82
N ILE A 406 8.52 13.49 -26.64
CA ILE A 406 8.41 12.04 -26.45
C ILE A 406 6.95 11.58 -26.59
N TYR A 407 5.98 12.39 -26.14
CA TYR A 407 4.56 12.05 -26.30
C TYR A 407 4.10 12.00 -27.77
N SER A 408 4.73 12.79 -28.65
CA SER A 408 4.43 12.77 -30.09
C SER A 408 4.74 11.41 -30.70
N GLU A 409 5.87 10.79 -30.35
CA GLU A 409 6.28 9.48 -30.85
C GLU A 409 5.34 8.36 -30.36
N TYR A 410 4.97 8.38 -29.08
CA TYR A 410 4.01 7.43 -28.51
C TYR A 410 2.65 7.50 -29.23
N ILE A 411 2.10 8.71 -29.33
CA ILE A 411 0.79 8.94 -29.95
C ILE A 411 0.81 8.60 -31.44
N GLN A 412 1.89 8.94 -32.16
CA GLN A 412 2.05 8.55 -33.56
C GLN A 412 2.13 7.04 -33.74
N HIS A 413 2.86 6.33 -32.88
CA HIS A 413 2.92 4.87 -32.92
C HIS A 413 1.56 4.25 -32.65
N ALA A 414 0.87 4.65 -31.57
CA ALA A 414 -0.42 4.07 -31.24
C ALA A 414 -1.48 4.37 -32.32
N LEU A 415 -1.52 5.59 -32.85
CA LEU A 415 -2.43 5.93 -33.94
C LEU A 415 -2.07 5.20 -35.24
N HIS A 416 -0.78 5.02 -35.55
CA HIS A 416 -0.36 4.21 -36.70
C HIS A 416 -0.78 2.74 -36.55
N THR A 417 -0.54 2.14 -35.40
CA THR A 417 -0.85 0.72 -35.12
C THR A 417 -2.35 0.46 -35.10
N VAL A 418 -3.16 1.37 -34.55
CA VAL A 418 -4.62 1.25 -34.46
C VAL A 418 -5.32 1.52 -35.79
N ILE A 419 -4.83 2.50 -36.58
CA ILE A 419 -5.52 3.00 -37.78
C ILE A 419 -5.03 2.32 -39.07
N LYS A 420 -3.74 1.95 -39.16
CA LYS A 420 -3.17 1.31 -40.37
C LYS A 420 -2.98 -0.20 -40.26
N GLY A 421 -3.01 -0.78 -39.05
CA GLY A 421 -3.10 -2.23 -38.90
C GLY A 421 -4.52 -2.69 -39.23
N ASP A 422 -4.68 -3.88 -39.82
CA ASP A 422 -5.96 -4.59 -40.05
C ASP A 422 -6.74 -4.93 -38.75
N ILE A 423 -6.62 -4.11 -37.69
CA ILE A 423 -7.14 -4.32 -36.33
C ILE A 423 -8.47 -3.58 -36.13
N THR A 424 -8.98 -2.87 -37.13
CA THR A 424 -10.17 -2.01 -37.07
C THR A 424 -11.52 -2.74 -36.87
N ASN A 425 -11.53 -4.05 -36.66
CA ASN A 425 -12.76 -4.86 -36.67
C ASN A 425 -13.22 -5.35 -35.28
N THR A 426 -12.72 -4.81 -34.17
CA THR A 426 -13.24 -5.13 -32.83
C THR A 426 -13.66 -3.88 -32.05
N HIS A 427 -14.77 -4.00 -31.29
CA HIS A 427 -15.32 -2.93 -30.45
C HIS A 427 -14.32 -2.40 -29.40
N GLU A 428 -13.38 -3.25 -29.00
CA GLU A 428 -12.32 -3.01 -28.04
C GLU A 428 -11.35 -1.91 -28.50
N VAL A 429 -10.90 -2.03 -29.75
CA VAL A 429 -9.88 -1.18 -30.37
C VAL A 429 -10.43 0.24 -30.57
N LEU A 430 -11.74 0.35 -30.81
CA LEU A 430 -12.43 1.62 -31.00
C LEU A 430 -12.43 2.49 -29.74
N GLY A 431 -12.72 1.91 -28.57
CA GLY A 431 -12.70 2.63 -27.29
C GLY A 431 -11.30 3.15 -26.94
N ILE A 432 -10.26 2.38 -27.25
CA ILE A 432 -8.86 2.75 -27.04
C ILE A 432 -8.44 3.86 -28.01
N ALA A 433 -8.77 3.73 -29.30
CA ALA A 433 -8.50 4.72 -30.33
C ALA A 433 -9.08 6.10 -29.97
N TYR A 434 -10.34 6.08 -29.51
CA TYR A 434 -11.04 7.26 -29.00
C TYR A 434 -10.31 7.89 -27.80
N ALA A 435 -9.94 7.08 -26.81
CA ALA A 435 -9.24 7.57 -25.62
C ALA A 435 -7.86 8.18 -25.97
N ILE A 436 -7.11 7.58 -26.89
CA ILE A 436 -5.84 8.13 -27.39
C ILE A 436 -6.04 9.50 -28.02
N LEU A 437 -7.06 9.67 -28.88
CA LEU A 437 -7.34 10.96 -29.53
C LEU A 437 -7.73 12.04 -28.53
N ILE A 438 -8.59 11.74 -27.54
CA ILE A 438 -8.94 12.71 -26.50
C ILE A 438 -7.71 13.13 -25.72
N LEU A 439 -6.89 12.18 -25.28
CA LEU A 439 -5.67 12.48 -24.54
C LEU A 439 -4.69 13.30 -25.40
N ALA A 440 -4.55 12.99 -26.69
CA ALA A 440 -3.71 13.76 -27.61
C ALA A 440 -4.15 15.23 -27.72
N VAL A 441 -5.46 15.50 -27.76
CA VAL A 441 -6.02 16.86 -27.75
C VAL A 441 -5.83 17.54 -26.40
N GLN A 442 -6.07 16.83 -25.29
CA GLN A 442 -5.88 17.37 -23.94
C GLN A 442 -4.42 17.80 -23.70
N TYR A 443 -3.46 17.02 -24.19
CA TYR A 443 -2.03 17.31 -24.05
C TYR A 443 -1.45 18.19 -25.18
N ASN A 444 -2.29 18.69 -26.08
CA ASN A 444 -1.93 19.61 -27.17
C ASN A 444 -0.83 19.10 -28.12
N ILE A 445 -0.90 17.82 -28.49
CA ILE A 445 0.07 17.18 -29.38
C ILE A 445 -0.55 17.14 -30.77
N ALA A 446 -0.42 18.26 -31.48
CA ALA A 446 -1.14 18.53 -32.72
C ALA A 446 -0.37 18.01 -33.94
N GLY A 447 -0.93 17.02 -34.62
CA GLY A 447 -0.55 16.61 -35.98
C GLY A 447 -1.52 15.58 -36.55
N GLY A 448 -2.28 15.97 -37.59
CA GLY A 448 -3.19 15.06 -38.33
C GLY A 448 -4.42 14.58 -37.56
N LEU A 449 -4.90 15.32 -36.56
CA LEU A 449 -6.04 14.94 -35.71
C LEU A 449 -7.36 14.79 -36.49
N GLU A 450 -7.59 15.62 -37.50
CA GLU A 450 -8.82 15.61 -38.31
C GLU A 450 -8.89 14.38 -39.22
N ASP A 451 -7.80 14.07 -39.95
CA ASP A 451 -7.70 12.86 -40.77
C ASP A 451 -7.88 11.59 -39.93
N ARG A 452 -7.29 11.56 -38.73
CA ARG A 452 -7.37 10.41 -37.82
C ARG A 452 -8.72 10.26 -37.14
N ALA A 453 -9.42 11.36 -36.84
CA ALA A 453 -10.79 11.32 -36.36
C ALA A 453 -11.73 10.75 -37.44
N GLN A 454 -11.50 11.10 -38.71
CA GLN A 454 -12.24 10.56 -39.84
C GLN A 454 -12.03 9.05 -40.00
N ASP A 455 -10.80 8.55 -39.80
CA ASP A 455 -10.51 7.12 -39.85
C ASP A 455 -11.28 6.33 -38.76
N ILE A 456 -11.41 6.89 -37.55
CA ILE A 456 -12.22 6.27 -36.49
C ILE A 456 -13.70 6.29 -36.86
N PHE A 457 -14.23 7.40 -37.38
CA PHE A 457 -15.61 7.46 -37.86
C PHE A 457 -15.90 6.41 -38.94
N ASN A 458 -14.97 6.20 -39.87
CA ASN A 458 -15.09 5.18 -40.93
C ASN A 458 -15.10 3.76 -40.34
N ALA A 459 -14.28 3.48 -39.33
CA ALA A 459 -14.26 2.18 -38.63
C ALA A 459 -15.57 1.93 -37.83
N MET A 460 -16.14 2.97 -37.23
CA MET A 460 -17.44 2.90 -36.54
C MET A 460 -18.57 2.57 -37.51
N ASP A 461 -18.59 3.24 -38.66
CA ASP A 461 -19.56 2.98 -39.72
C ASP A 461 -19.48 1.54 -40.21
N HIS A 462 -18.26 0.99 -40.32
CA HIS A 462 -18.05 -0.42 -40.64
C HIS A 462 -18.59 -1.38 -39.56
N LEU A 463 -18.38 -1.09 -38.28
CA LEU A 463 -18.88 -1.93 -37.17
C LEU A 463 -20.41 -1.87 -37.01
N VAL A 464 -21.01 -0.70 -37.23
CA VAL A 464 -22.47 -0.52 -37.25
C VAL A 464 -23.10 -1.27 -38.43
N THR A 465 -22.44 -1.30 -39.59
CA THR A 465 -22.91 -2.05 -40.76
C THR A 465 -22.72 -3.56 -40.63
N LEU A 466 -21.77 -4.03 -39.80
CA LEU A 466 -21.53 -5.45 -39.50
C LEU A 466 -22.47 -6.01 -38.41
N ASN A 467 -22.93 -5.19 -37.46
CA ASN A 467 -23.91 -5.59 -36.45
C ASN A 467 -25.33 -5.51 -37.04
N GLU A 468 -25.82 -6.61 -37.63
CA GLU A 468 -27.18 -6.71 -38.21
C GLU A 468 -28.33 -6.63 -37.17
N SER A 469 -28.04 -6.50 -35.88
CA SER A 469 -29.04 -6.27 -34.83
C SER A 469 -29.31 -4.77 -34.65
N ALA A 470 -30.58 -4.37 -34.77
CA ALA A 470 -31.08 -2.99 -34.83
C ALA A 470 -30.82 -2.06 -33.61
N GLU A 471 -29.98 -2.46 -32.65
CA GLU A 471 -29.57 -1.62 -31.53
C GLU A 471 -28.09 -1.26 -31.71
N VAL A 472 -27.84 0.01 -32.06
CA VAL A 472 -26.49 0.59 -31.98
C VAL A 472 -26.10 0.57 -30.50
N PRO A 473 -25.05 -0.17 -30.10
CA PRO A 473 -24.64 -0.21 -28.71
C PRO A 473 -24.35 1.20 -28.17
N GLU A 474 -24.81 1.50 -26.95
CA GLU A 474 -24.70 2.83 -26.33
C GLU A 474 -23.27 3.40 -26.34
N TYR A 475 -22.26 2.54 -26.29
CA TYR A 475 -20.85 2.95 -26.35
C TYR A 475 -20.43 3.53 -27.71
N ILE A 476 -21.02 3.10 -28.83
CA ILE A 476 -20.73 3.66 -30.16
C ILE A 476 -21.25 5.10 -30.22
N LEU A 477 -22.46 5.34 -29.73
CA LEU A 477 -23.03 6.68 -29.67
C LEU A 477 -22.19 7.59 -28.75
N TYR A 478 -21.78 7.07 -27.60
CA TYR A 478 -20.91 7.77 -26.65
C TYR A 478 -19.58 8.22 -27.29
N ILE A 479 -18.90 7.31 -27.98
CA ILE A 479 -17.64 7.59 -28.69
C ILE A 479 -17.86 8.64 -29.80
N SER A 480 -18.91 8.49 -30.61
CA SER A 480 -19.23 9.40 -31.73
C SER A 480 -19.44 10.84 -31.27
N ILE A 481 -20.26 11.03 -30.24
CA ILE A 481 -20.57 12.37 -29.69
C ILE A 481 -19.30 12.98 -29.10
N GLY A 482 -18.52 12.19 -28.36
CA GLY A 482 -17.26 12.63 -27.78
C GLY A 482 -16.20 13.01 -28.80
N LEU A 483 -16.05 12.24 -29.89
CA LEU A 483 -15.13 12.54 -30.99
C LEU A 483 -15.51 13.83 -31.69
N ALA A 484 -16.78 13.99 -32.06
CA ALA A 484 -17.28 15.20 -32.73
C ALA A 484 -17.05 16.45 -31.85
N TYR A 485 -17.33 16.34 -30.55
CA TYR A 485 -17.06 17.42 -29.60
C TYR A 485 -15.56 17.74 -29.48
N THR A 486 -14.71 16.71 -29.43
CA THR A 486 -13.26 16.88 -29.30
C THR A 486 -12.65 17.58 -30.52
N VAL A 487 -13.05 17.18 -31.73
CA VAL A 487 -12.65 17.84 -32.99
C VAL A 487 -13.14 19.29 -33.02
N TYR A 488 -14.38 19.54 -32.61
CA TYR A 488 -14.94 20.90 -32.52
C TYR A 488 -14.16 21.80 -31.55
N VAL A 489 -13.81 21.31 -30.36
CA VAL A 489 -13.05 22.08 -29.37
C VAL A 489 -11.62 22.34 -29.85
N HIS A 490 -10.95 21.36 -30.47
CA HIS A 490 -9.60 21.52 -30.99
C HIS A 490 -9.55 22.55 -32.12
N SER A 491 -10.41 22.41 -33.13
CA SER A 491 -10.50 23.36 -34.25
C SER A 491 -10.77 24.80 -33.78
N LYS A 492 -11.59 24.99 -32.74
CA LYS A 492 -11.80 26.30 -32.10
C LYS A 492 -10.55 26.86 -31.40
N LYS A 493 -9.78 26.04 -30.68
CA LYS A 493 -8.55 26.47 -30.01
C LYS A 493 -7.48 26.93 -30.99
N THR A 494 -7.33 26.25 -32.12
CA THR A 494 -6.39 26.60 -33.20
C THR A 494 -6.77 27.92 -33.87
N PHE A 495 -8.07 28.17 -34.06
CA PHE A 495 -8.56 29.47 -34.57
C PHE A 495 -8.23 30.65 -33.66
N HIS A 496 -8.28 30.46 -32.34
CA HIS A 496 -7.95 31.54 -31.38
C HIS A 496 -6.44 31.81 -31.27
N THR A 497 -5.59 30.82 -31.46
CA THR A 497 -4.11 31.00 -31.45
C THR A 497 -3.55 31.59 -32.74
N LEU A 498 -4.31 31.55 -33.84
CA LEU A 498 -3.98 32.21 -35.11
C LEU A 498 -4.44 33.69 -35.17
N LEU A 499 -5.17 34.16 -34.16
CA LEU A 499 -5.71 35.52 -34.05
C LEU A 499 -5.00 36.39 -32.99
N GLU A 500 -4.02 35.84 -32.27
CA GLU A 500 -3.00 36.57 -31.50
C GLU A 500 -1.72 36.66 -32.34
#